data_AF-A0A9E5F105-F1
#
_entry.id   AF-A0A9E5F105-F1
#
_cell.length_a   1.000
_cell.length_b   1.000
_cell.length_c   1.000
_cell.angle_alpha   90.00
_cell.angle_beta   90.00
_cell.angle_gamma   90.00
#
_symmetry.space_group_name_H-M   'P 1'
#
loop_
_entity.id
_entity.type
_entity.pdbx_description
1 polymer ?
#
loop_
_entity_poly.entity_id
_entity_poly.type
_entity_poly.pdbx_seq_one_letter_code
_entity_poly.pdbx_strand_id
1 'polypeptide(L)'
;AGRYLPEYRKVRAKAGEFLDLCYNPKLASEVTLQPIDRFGFDAAIIFSDILVIPHALGMKLEYLEKTGPVLDPVRTRKAIESLSAKSLAGSIWGLQKPLW
;
A
#
# COMPACT_ATOMS: atom_id res chain seq x y z
N ALA A 1 10.48 2.94 1.41
CA ALA A 1 11.63 3.79 1.05
C ALA A 1 11.25 4.67 -0.14
N GLY A 2 11.94 5.78 -0.42
CA GLY A 2 11.61 6.65 -1.58
C GLY A 2 11.74 8.16 -1.32
N ARG A 3 11.62 8.61 -0.06
CA ARG A 3 11.69 10.04 0.33
C ARG A 3 12.99 10.77 -0.06
N TYR A 4 14.05 10.03 -0.38
CA TYR A 4 15.32 10.57 -0.86
C TYR A 4 15.22 11.12 -2.29
N LEU A 5 14.24 10.68 -3.07
CA LEU A 5 13.98 11.16 -4.43
C LEU A 5 13.02 12.37 -4.40
N PRO A 6 13.36 13.52 -5.01
CA PRO A 6 12.45 14.65 -5.11
C PRO A 6 11.19 14.34 -5.92
N GLU A 7 11.28 13.54 -6.98
CA GLU A 7 10.16 13.06 -7.79
C GLU A 7 9.18 12.19 -6.98
N TYR A 8 9.67 11.31 -6.10
CA TYR A 8 8.82 10.57 -5.17
C TYR A 8 8.03 11.53 -4.27
N ARG A 9 8.68 12.56 -3.70
CA ARG A 9 8.00 13.54 -2.83
C ARG A 9 6.88 14.28 -3.56
N LYS A 10 7.07 14.59 -4.86
CA LYS A 10 6.03 15.21 -5.69
C LYS A 10 4.82 14.28 -5.89
N VAL A 11 5.05 12.99 -6.15
CA VAL A 11 3.95 12.01 -6.27
C VAL A 11 3.25 11.80 -4.92
N ARG A 12 4.03 11.64 -3.85
CA ARG A 12 3.52 11.47 -2.48
C ARG A 12 2.61 12.63 -2.06
N ALA A 13 2.97 13.87 -2.42
CA ALA A 13 2.15 15.04 -2.12
C ALA A 13 0.80 15.07 -2.87
N LYS A 14 0.68 14.38 -4.02
CA LYS A 14 -0.57 14.28 -4.79
C LYS A 14 -1.49 13.16 -4.29
N ALA A 15 -0.94 12.15 -3.63
CA ALA A 15 -1.68 10.95 -3.26
C ALA A 15 -2.58 11.13 -2.02
N GLY A 16 -2.36 12.17 -1.20
CA GLY A 16 -3.04 12.29 0.09
C GLY A 16 -2.41 11.35 1.11
N GLU A 17 -3.13 10.32 1.53
CA GLU A 17 -2.65 9.38 2.56
C GLU A 17 -1.69 8.33 2.00
N PHE A 18 -0.92 7.69 2.89
CA PHE A 18 0.12 6.75 2.47
C PHE A 18 -0.48 5.51 1.81
N LEU A 19 -1.57 5.01 2.37
CA LEU A 19 -2.32 3.90 1.82
C LEU A 19 -2.95 4.25 0.46
N ASP A 20 -3.38 5.50 0.24
CA ASP A 20 -3.91 5.93 -1.06
C ASP A 20 -2.86 5.79 -2.18
N LEU A 21 -1.58 6.05 -1.86
CA LEU A 21 -0.48 5.81 -2.79
C LEU A 21 -0.30 4.31 -3.07
N CYS A 22 -0.42 3.46 -2.05
CA CYS A 22 -0.33 2.00 -2.22
C CYS A 22 -1.51 1.42 -3.01
N TYR A 23 -2.72 1.97 -2.83
CA TYR A 23 -3.95 1.48 -3.48
C TYR A 23 -4.22 2.10 -4.84
N ASN A 24 -3.45 3.10 -5.27
CA ASN A 24 -3.54 3.67 -6.61
C ASN A 24 -2.52 2.99 -7.54
N PRO A 25 -2.93 2.06 -8.44
CA PRO A 25 -1.98 1.28 -9.24
C PRO A 25 -1.11 2.17 -10.14
N LYS A 26 -1.68 3.26 -10.66
CA LYS A 26 -0.97 4.20 -11.52
C LYS A 26 0.14 4.92 -10.75
N LEU A 27 -0.18 5.50 -9.60
CA LEU A 27 0.82 6.19 -8.79
C LEU A 27 1.85 5.22 -8.21
N ALA A 28 1.44 4.04 -7.74
CA ALA A 28 2.33 3.00 -7.24
C ALA A 28 3.31 2.52 -8.32
N SER A 29 2.85 2.32 -9.55
CA SER A 29 3.73 1.99 -10.69
C SER A 29 4.73 3.10 -10.98
N GLU A 30 4.29 4.37 -10.93
CA GLU A 30 5.15 5.54 -11.17
C GLU A 30 6.29 5.58 -10.13
N VAL A 31 5.99 5.49 -8.83
CA VAL A 31 7.06 5.49 -7.80
C VAL A 31 7.93 4.25 -7.83
N THR A 32 7.41 3.11 -8.30
CA THR A 32 8.18 1.87 -8.48
C THR A 32 9.26 2.03 -9.56
N LEU A 33 8.96 2.74 -10.64
CA LEU A 33 9.85 2.89 -11.79
C LEU A 33 10.85 4.04 -11.64
N GLN A 34 10.58 5.04 -10.79
CA GLN A 34 11.50 6.18 -10.57
C GLN A 34 12.97 5.80 -10.34
N PRO A 35 13.33 4.80 -9.51
CA PRO A 35 14.73 4.41 -9.34
C PRO A 35 15.32 3.74 -10.59
N ILE A 36 14.51 3.02 -11.36
CA ILE A 36 14.93 2.39 -12.62
C ILE A 36 15.27 3.48 -13.63
N ASP A 37 14.38 4.45 -13.83
CA ASP A 37 14.58 5.53 -14.80
C ASP A 37 15.78 6.41 -14.45
N ARG A 38 16.06 6.58 -13.15
CA ARG A 38 17.13 7.45 -12.66
C ARG A 38 18.50 6.79 -12.62
N PHE A 39 18.57 5.51 -12.27
CA PHE A 39 19.83 4.83 -11.97
C PHE A 39 20.10 3.61 -12.85
N GLY A 40 19.11 3.13 -13.62
CA GLY A 40 19.25 1.96 -14.49
C GLY A 40 19.44 0.65 -13.73
N PHE A 41 18.77 0.48 -12.58
CA PHE A 41 18.85 -0.79 -11.84
C PHE A 41 18.27 -1.97 -12.63
N ASP A 42 18.82 -3.16 -12.39
CA ASP A 42 18.43 -4.40 -13.09
C ASP A 42 17.07 -4.96 -12.64
N ALA A 43 16.53 -4.45 -11.54
CA ALA A 43 15.26 -4.90 -10.98
C ALA A 43 14.53 -3.79 -10.24
N ALA A 44 13.20 -3.86 -10.27
CA ALA A 44 12.30 -3.03 -9.49
C ALA A 44 11.67 -3.84 -8.35
N ILE A 45 11.40 -3.18 -7.22
CA ILE A 45 10.56 -3.69 -6.15
C ILE A 45 9.26 -2.91 -6.12
N ILE A 46 8.13 -3.61 -6.15
CA ILE A 46 6.81 -2.96 -6.16
C ILE A 46 6.66 -2.05 -4.94
N PHE A 47 6.19 -0.83 -5.18
CA PHE A 47 5.82 0.07 -4.11
C PHE A 47 4.51 -0.42 -3.46
N SER A 48 4.64 -0.94 -2.24
CA SER A 48 3.53 -1.37 -1.39
C SER A 48 3.96 -1.30 0.08
N ASP A 49 3.11 -1.76 0.97
CA ASP A 49 3.38 -1.88 2.40
C ASP A 49 2.98 -3.29 2.87
N ILE A 50 3.75 -3.86 3.79
CA ILE A 50 3.44 -5.19 4.35
C ILE A 50 2.13 -5.20 5.15
N LEU A 51 1.71 -4.04 5.66
CA LEU A 51 0.52 -3.86 6.49
C LEU A 51 -0.77 -3.69 5.66
N VAL A 52 -0.70 -3.71 4.33
CA VAL A 52 -1.91 -3.75 3.49
C VAL A 52 -2.73 -5.02 3.74
N ILE A 53 -2.08 -6.14 4.10
CA ILE A 53 -2.74 -7.40 4.42
C ILE A 53 -3.61 -7.28 5.69
N PRO A 54 -3.07 -6.93 6.87
CA PRO A 54 -3.88 -6.77 8.07
C PRO A 54 -4.96 -5.69 7.91
N HIS A 55 -4.66 -4.58 7.21
CA HIS A 55 -5.67 -3.57 6.89
C HIS A 55 -6.81 -4.16 6.06
N ALA A 56 -6.51 -4.91 5.00
CA ALA A 56 -7.52 -5.60 4.21
C ALA A 56 -8.32 -6.59 5.07
N LEU A 57 -7.69 -7.32 5.98
CA LEU A 57 -8.38 -8.23 6.90
C LEU A 57 -9.34 -7.55 7.89
N GLY A 58 -9.42 -6.21 7.88
CA GLY A 58 -10.32 -5.41 8.71
C GLY A 58 -9.67 -4.86 9.97
N MET A 59 -8.35 -4.96 10.09
CA MET A 59 -7.63 -4.39 11.23
C MET A 59 -7.48 -2.87 11.05
N LYS A 60 -7.61 -2.14 12.15
CA LYS A 60 -7.43 -0.70 12.18
C LYS A 60 -5.94 -0.36 12.04
N LEU A 61 -5.58 0.34 10.97
CA LEU A 61 -4.23 0.79 10.65
C LEU A 61 -4.21 2.31 10.48
N GLU A 62 -3.35 3.00 11.23
CA GLU A 62 -3.15 4.44 11.13
C GLU A 62 -1.68 4.75 10.85
N TYR A 63 -1.40 5.75 10.00
CA TYR A 63 -0.04 6.23 9.77
C TYR A 63 0.16 7.55 10.50
N LEU A 64 0.78 7.49 11.68
CA LEU A 64 1.02 8.68 12.49
C LEU A 64 2.34 9.35 12.10
N GLU A 65 2.32 10.69 12.01
CA GLU A 65 3.51 11.45 11.69
C GLU A 65 4.61 11.20 12.75
N LYS A 66 5.84 10.94 12.31
CA LYS A 66 7.03 10.65 13.15
C LYS A 66 6.99 9.37 14.00
N THR A 67 5.84 8.70 14.11
CA THR A 67 5.70 7.40 14.80
C THR A 67 5.72 6.23 13.82
N GLY A 68 5.20 6.43 12.60
CA GLY A 68 5.04 5.35 11.62
C GLY A 68 3.67 4.66 11.74
N PRO A 69 3.51 3.46 11.15
CA PRO A 69 2.25 2.75 11.19
C PRO A 69 1.94 2.22 12.59
N VAL A 70 0.71 2.46 13.04
CA VAL A 70 0.14 1.92 14.28
C VAL A 70 -0.97 0.96 13.89
N LEU A 71 -0.82 -0.30 14.30
CA LEU A 71 -1.77 -1.37 14.06
C LEU A 71 -2.29 -1.90 15.40
N ASP A 72 -3.61 -1.98 15.54
CA ASP A 72 -4.21 -2.54 16.75
C ASP A 72 -3.89 -4.05 16.88
N PRO A 73 -3.29 -4.50 18.00
CA PRO A 73 -2.87 -5.89 18.12
C PRO A 73 -4.04 -6.83 18.41
N VAL A 74 -4.02 -8.00 17.77
CA VAL A 74 -4.97 -9.08 18.02
C VAL A 74 -4.58 -9.80 19.32
N ARG A 75 -5.45 -9.74 20.33
CA ARG A 75 -5.18 -10.35 21.66
C ARG A 75 -6.21 -11.39 22.11
N THR A 76 -7.31 -11.55 21.38
CA THR A 76 -8.40 -12.46 21.76
C THR A 76 -8.81 -13.35 20.60
N ARG A 77 -9.35 -14.53 20.91
CA ARG A 77 -9.95 -15.42 19.92
C ARG A 77 -11.06 -14.73 19.12
N LYS A 78 -11.92 -13.97 19.80
CA LYS A 78 -12.99 -13.19 19.15
C LYS A 78 -12.45 -12.19 18.12
N ALA A 79 -11.31 -11.55 18.39
CA ALA A 79 -10.67 -10.64 17.44
C ALA A 79 -10.16 -11.39 16.19
N ILE A 80 -9.60 -12.60 16.34
CA ILE A 80 -9.23 -13.45 15.20
C ILE A 80 -10.47 -13.80 14.37
N GLU A 81 -11.56 -14.20 15.02
CA GLU A 81 -12.82 -14.57 14.35
C GLU A 81 -13.49 -13.40 13.62
N SER A 82 -13.16 -12.15 13.99
CA SER A 82 -13.66 -10.96 13.29
C SER A 82 -12.90 -10.59 12.02
N LEU A 83 -11.72 -11.19 11.78
CA LEU A 83 -10.93 -10.93 10.57
C LEU A 83 -11.64 -11.50 9.34
N SER A 84 -11.61 -10.77 8.23
CA SER A 84 -12.37 -11.13 7.03
C SER A 84 -11.58 -10.88 5.76
N ALA A 85 -11.45 -11.93 4.94
CA ALA A 85 -10.87 -11.84 3.60
C ALA A 85 -11.82 -11.25 2.55
N LYS A 86 -13.07 -10.93 2.90
CA LYS A 86 -14.10 -10.49 1.92
C LYS A 86 -13.70 -9.22 1.16
N SER A 87 -12.98 -8.33 1.82
CA SER A 87 -12.43 -7.09 1.24
C SER A 87 -11.32 -7.33 0.22
N LEU A 88 -10.55 -8.43 0.33
CA LEU A 88 -9.43 -8.75 -0.57
C LEU A 88 -9.89 -8.95 -2.02
N ALA A 89 -11.13 -9.40 -2.20
CA ALA A 89 -11.74 -9.58 -3.53
C ALA A 89 -12.44 -8.31 -4.04
N GLY A 90 -12.87 -7.41 -3.16
CA GLY A 90 -13.79 -6.32 -3.50
C GLY A 90 -13.13 -4.98 -3.85
N SER A 91 -11.98 -4.66 -3.27
CA SER A 91 -11.33 -3.35 -3.47
C SER A 91 -10.34 -3.30 -4.65
N ILE A 92 -9.92 -4.46 -5.17
CA ILE A 92 -8.92 -4.57 -6.25
C ILE A 92 -9.57 -4.83 -7.62
N TRP A 93 -10.82 -5.31 -7.67
CA TRP A 93 -11.50 -5.75 -8.89
C TRP A 93 -12.65 -4.84 -9.35
N GLY A 94 -12.43 -3.52 -9.31
CA GLY A 94 -13.26 -2.54 -10.02
C GLY A 94 -13.01 -2.50 -11.54
N LEU A 95 -12.13 -3.37 -12.05
CA LEU A 95 -11.83 -3.55 -13.48
C LEU A 95 -12.26 -4.96 -13.89
N GLN A 96 -12.82 -5.02 -15.10
CA GLN A 96 -13.40 -6.18 -15.77
C GLN A 96 -12.70 -7.52 -15.46
N LYS A 97 -13.53 -8.58 -15.42
CA LYS A 97 -13.13 -10.00 -15.37
C LYS A 97 -11.85 -10.26 -16.19
N PRO A 98 -10.97 -11.17 -15.73
CA PRO A 98 -9.84 -11.61 -16.54
C PRO A 98 -10.34 -12.12 -17.91
N LEU A 99 -9.65 -11.70 -18.97
CA LEU A 99 -9.88 -12.10 -20.36
C LEU A 99 -9.15 -13.41 -20.71
N TRP A 100 -8.86 -14.23 -19.71
CA TRP A 100 -8.32 -15.58 -19.84
C TRP A 100 -9.19 -16.55 -19.07
#